data_AF-A0A5C3LDS6-F1
#
_entry.id   AF-A0A5C3LDS6-F1
#
_cell.length_a   1.000
_cell.length_b   1.000
_cell.length_c   1.000
_cell.angle_alpha   90.00
_cell.angle_beta   90.00
_cell.angle_gamma   90.00
#
_symmetry.space_group_name_H-M   'P 1'
#
loop_
_entity.id
_entity.type
_entity.pdbx_description
1 polymer ?
#
loop_
_entity_poly.entity_id
_entity_poly.type
_entity_poly.pdbx_seq_one_letter_code
_entity_poly.pdbx_strand_id
1 'polypeptide(L)'
;MAGSGLPRIGDSSFTRHGQNGKNTLITGFYGYQLTLASVAAHVWFSHDIDAKVSTYIMHNCAPDIKELIVTLSQNPDAQTIHRPCIIDTIAAEHAIYGHRKEIPLVRKRLLAFEHMAIASHTLSNAEMALAFEELHDLAQVFHIIRERLVDIHERLQFLLEIHTKLSPFYQDFYQDVYSVADSLKCLLSSTNI
;
A
#
# COMPACT_ATOMS: atom_id res chain seq x y z
N MET A 1 -13.76 20.68 6.45
CA MET A 1 -12.94 20.04 7.51
C MET A 1 -11.49 20.10 7.07
N ALA A 2 -10.60 20.65 7.89
CA ALA A 2 -9.19 20.78 7.55
C ALA A 2 -8.54 19.38 7.50
N GLY A 3 -8.19 18.93 6.31
CA GLY A 3 -7.35 17.75 6.12
C GLY A 3 -5.93 18.06 6.57
N SER A 4 -5.66 17.89 7.86
CA SER A 4 -4.28 17.82 8.34
C SER A 4 -3.69 16.51 7.81
N GLY A 5 -3.05 16.58 6.64
CA GLY A 5 -2.17 15.51 6.17
C GLY A 5 -1.15 15.26 7.27
N LEU A 6 -1.23 14.09 7.92
CA LEU A 6 -0.15 13.61 8.77
C LEU A 6 1.15 13.67 7.94
N PRO A 7 2.27 14.14 8.51
CA PRO A 7 3.52 14.24 7.77
C PRO A 7 3.86 12.90 7.14
N ARG A 8 4.04 12.91 5.81
CA ARG A 8 4.44 11.75 5.01
C ARG A 8 5.78 11.26 5.56
N ILE A 9 5.76 10.11 6.24
CA ILE A 9 7.01 9.45 6.62
C ILE A 9 7.45 8.67 5.39
N GLY A 10 8.59 9.03 4.82
CA GLY A 10 9.13 8.39 3.63
C GLY A 10 9.51 6.92 3.88
N ASP A 11 9.52 6.14 2.81
CA ASP A 11 9.94 4.75 2.85
C ASP A 11 11.48 4.67 2.85
N SER A 12 12.04 3.83 3.72
CA SER A 12 13.49 3.74 3.91
C SER A 12 13.94 2.34 4.27
N SER A 13 15.14 1.98 3.86
CA SER A 13 15.81 0.76 4.30
C SER A 13 17.30 0.95 4.50
N PHE A 14 17.85 0.18 5.43
CA PHE A 14 19.26 0.16 5.78
C PHE A 14 19.74 -1.29 5.77
N THR A 15 20.87 -1.52 5.14
CA THR A 15 21.55 -2.82 5.12
C THR A 15 22.77 -2.76 6.02
N ARG A 16 22.87 -3.70 6.97
CA ARG A 16 24.07 -3.89 7.77
C ARG A 16 24.96 -4.94 7.11
N HIS A 17 26.25 -4.64 7.06
CA HIS A 17 27.28 -5.56 6.59
C HIS A 17 28.00 -6.19 7.78
N GLY A 18 28.26 -7.49 7.70
CA GLY A 18 29.11 -8.24 8.62
C GLY A 18 30.60 -7.95 8.36
N GLN A 19 31.45 -8.56 9.19
CA GLN A 19 32.92 -8.38 9.11
C GLN A 19 33.52 -8.86 7.77
N ASN A 20 32.83 -9.77 7.08
CA ASN A 20 33.19 -10.30 5.76
C ASN A 20 32.63 -9.46 4.59
N GLY A 21 32.01 -8.31 4.86
CA GLY A 21 31.36 -7.46 3.86
C GLY A 21 30.04 -8.01 3.32
N LYS A 22 29.55 -9.15 3.82
CA LYS A 22 28.24 -9.70 3.43
C LYS A 22 27.12 -9.01 4.19
N ASN A 23 25.95 -8.91 3.57
CA ASN A 23 24.75 -8.41 4.24
C ASN A 23 24.35 -9.39 5.35
N THR A 24 24.13 -8.87 6.56
CA THR A 24 23.68 -9.67 7.72
C THR A 24 22.30 -9.25 8.20
N LEU A 25 21.92 -7.99 7.98
CA LEU A 25 20.65 -7.44 8.43
C LEU A 25 20.10 -6.48 7.38
N ILE A 26 18.79 -6.55 7.14
CA ILE A 26 18.05 -5.50 6.44
C ILE A 26 16.99 -4.98 7.38
N THR A 27 16.99 -3.68 7.66
CA THR A 27 15.91 -3.01 8.39
C THR A 27 15.26 -1.98 7.51
N GLY A 28 13.98 -1.73 7.71
CA GLY A 28 13.30 -0.69 6.98
C GLY A 28 12.07 -0.19 7.70
N PHE A 29 11.52 0.87 7.13
CA PHE A 29 10.33 1.53 7.61
C PHE A 29 9.49 2.01 6.43
N TYR A 30 8.18 1.86 6.52
CA TYR A 30 7.24 2.43 5.54
C TYR A 30 5.87 2.74 6.17
N GLY A 31 5.12 3.61 5.49
CA GLY A 31 3.74 3.95 5.83
C GLY A 31 2.71 3.33 4.88
N TYR A 32 1.50 3.09 5.38
CA TYR A 32 0.35 2.78 4.51
C TYR A 32 -0.96 3.31 5.05
N GLN A 33 -1.91 3.54 4.14
CA GLN A 33 -3.29 3.88 4.45
C GLN A 33 -4.22 2.96 3.68
N LEU A 34 -5.24 2.45 4.35
CA LEU A 34 -6.19 1.49 3.78
C LEU A 34 -7.27 2.16 2.94
N THR A 35 -7.71 3.33 3.38
CA THR A 35 -8.79 4.10 2.77
C THR A 35 -8.50 5.59 2.88
N LEU A 36 -9.21 6.41 2.10
CA LEU A 36 -9.12 7.87 2.12
C LEU A 36 -9.39 8.46 3.51
N ALA A 37 -10.21 7.78 4.33
CA ALA A 37 -10.55 8.20 5.69
C ALA A 37 -9.68 7.55 6.78
N SER A 38 -8.81 6.60 6.44
CA SER A 38 -8.03 5.85 7.43
C SER A 38 -6.86 6.66 8.00
N VAL A 39 -6.60 6.45 9.30
CA VAL A 39 -5.34 6.88 9.92
C VAL A 39 -4.20 6.06 9.33
N ALA A 40 -3.05 6.70 9.09
CA ALA A 40 -1.87 6.01 8.58
C ALA A 40 -1.38 4.95 9.56
N ALA A 41 -1.08 3.77 9.01
CA ALA A 41 -0.34 2.70 9.65
C ALA A 41 1.14 2.85 9.34
N HIS A 42 1.98 2.48 10.30
CA HIS A 42 3.43 2.55 10.18
C HIS A 42 4.03 1.19 10.49
N VAL A 43 4.95 0.75 9.64
CA VAL A 43 5.61 -0.54 9.78
C VAL A 43 7.09 -0.30 9.88
N TRP A 44 7.68 -0.80 10.96
CA TRP A 44 9.12 -1.04 11.04
C TRP A 44 9.37 -2.54 10.91
N PHE A 45 10.39 -2.91 10.16
CA PHE A 45 10.82 -4.29 10.06
C PHE A 45 12.33 -4.43 10.22
N SER A 46 12.75 -5.61 10.66
CA SER A 46 14.14 -6.03 10.67
C SER A 46 14.22 -7.50 10.29
N HIS A 47 15.02 -7.78 9.28
CA HIS A 47 15.23 -9.09 8.72
C HIS A 47 16.68 -9.49 8.92
N ASP A 48 16.89 -10.51 9.76
CA ASP A 48 18.18 -11.14 9.95
C ASP A 48 18.37 -12.20 8.86
N ILE A 49 19.37 -11.97 8.00
CA ILE A 49 19.64 -12.82 6.83
C ILE A 49 20.19 -14.17 7.27
N ASP A 50 21.04 -14.19 8.30
CA ASP A 50 21.71 -15.40 8.77
C ASP A 50 20.73 -16.27 9.57
N ALA A 51 19.96 -15.66 10.47
CA ALA A 51 18.93 -16.34 11.25
C ALA A 51 17.66 -16.66 10.44
N LYS A 52 17.48 -16.00 9.28
CA LYS A 52 16.29 -16.10 8.42
C LYS A 52 15.00 -15.73 9.14
N VAL A 53 15.07 -14.75 10.03
CA VAL A 53 13.93 -14.30 10.84
C VAL A 53 13.61 -12.86 10.53
N SER A 54 12.32 -12.57 10.37
CA SER A 54 11.80 -11.20 10.24
C SER A 54 11.07 -10.81 11.51
N THR A 55 11.39 -9.63 12.04
CA THR A 55 10.69 -8.98 13.15
C THR A 55 9.96 -7.77 12.62
N TYR A 56 8.70 -7.60 13.02
CA TYR A 56 7.84 -6.49 12.60
C TYR A 56 7.27 -5.76 13.82
N ILE A 57 7.23 -4.43 13.72
CA ILE A 57 6.50 -3.55 14.64
C ILE A 57 5.52 -2.74 13.80
N MET A 58 4.22 -2.92 14.04
CA MET A 58 3.16 -2.25 13.28
C MET A 58 2.32 -1.35 14.18
N HIS A 59 2.36 -0.04 13.93
CA HIS A 59 1.52 0.95 14.61
C HIS A 59 0.27 1.25 13.77
N ASN A 60 -0.89 1.40 14.43
CA ASN A 60 -2.20 1.52 13.78
C ASN A 60 -2.51 0.41 12.76
N CYS A 61 -2.02 -0.82 13.01
CA CYS A 61 -2.34 -1.96 12.17
C CYS A 61 -3.84 -2.23 12.21
N ALA A 62 -4.46 -2.38 11.04
CA ALA A 62 -5.88 -2.65 10.97
C ALA A 62 -6.23 -4.03 11.57
N PRO A 63 -7.38 -4.17 12.23
CA PRO A 63 -7.81 -5.44 12.82
C PRO A 63 -7.77 -6.61 11.83
N ASP A 64 -8.27 -6.40 10.61
CA ASP A 64 -8.32 -7.42 9.55
C ASP A 64 -6.91 -7.92 9.14
N ILE A 65 -5.94 -7.00 9.02
CA ILE A 65 -4.53 -7.35 8.76
C ILE A 65 -3.97 -8.16 9.93
N LYS A 66 -4.21 -7.70 11.16
CA LYS A 66 -3.73 -8.39 12.36
C LYS A 66 -4.28 -9.81 12.45
N GLU A 67 -5.58 -9.99 12.20
CA GLU A 67 -6.23 -11.29 12.19
C GLU A 67 -5.65 -12.21 11.12
N LEU A 68 -5.42 -11.70 9.91
CA LEU A 68 -4.80 -12.46 8.83
C LEU A 68 -3.39 -12.91 9.19
N ILE A 69 -2.56 -12.02 9.77
CA ILE A 69 -1.20 -12.35 10.21
C ILE A 69 -1.23 -13.45 11.28
N VAL A 70 -2.12 -13.34 12.27
CA VAL A 70 -2.26 -14.35 13.33
C VAL A 70 -2.73 -15.68 12.75
N THR A 71 -3.73 -15.66 11.86
CA THR A 71 -4.25 -16.87 11.21
C THR A 71 -3.17 -17.57 10.39
N LEU A 72 -2.38 -16.83 9.62
CA LEU A 72 -1.25 -17.36 8.86
C LEU A 72 -0.19 -17.96 9.79
N SER A 73 0.09 -17.31 10.92
CA SER A 73 1.07 -17.82 11.89
C SER A 73 0.63 -19.13 12.56
N GLN A 74 -0.67 -19.40 12.61
CA GLN A 74 -1.24 -20.61 13.22
C GLN A 74 -1.47 -21.75 12.22
N ASN A 75 -1.40 -21.47 10.91
CA ASN A 75 -1.62 -22.45 9.87
C ASN A 75 -0.31 -23.19 9.54
N PRO A 76 -0.18 -24.51 9.83
CA PRO A 76 1.03 -25.27 9.58
C PRO A 76 1.44 -25.30 8.10
N ASP A 77 0.47 -25.31 7.19
CA ASP A 77 0.73 -25.30 5.75
C ASP A 77 1.27 -23.93 5.32
N ALA A 78 0.75 -22.85 5.91
CA ALA A 78 1.23 -21.49 5.65
C ALA A 78 2.61 -21.23 6.29
N GLN A 79 2.95 -21.92 7.38
CA GLN A 79 4.29 -21.87 7.98
C GLN A 79 5.35 -22.44 7.02
N THR A 80 4.99 -23.36 6.12
CA THR A 80 5.94 -23.81 5.06
C THR A 80 6.25 -22.70 4.06
N ILE A 81 5.43 -21.65 4.01
CA ILE A 81 5.58 -20.46 3.17
C ILE A 81 6.35 -19.39 3.98
N HIS A 82 7.53 -19.73 4.48
CA HIS A 82 8.44 -18.74 5.08
C HIS A 82 9.00 -17.83 3.98
N ARG A 83 8.24 -16.84 3.52
CA ARG A 83 8.70 -15.91 2.48
C ARG A 83 9.18 -14.60 3.11
N PRO A 84 10.35 -14.07 2.69
CA PRO A 84 10.71 -12.71 3.01
C PRO A 84 9.59 -11.76 2.57
N CYS A 85 9.30 -10.77 3.39
CA CYS A 85 8.30 -9.74 3.10
C CYS A 85 6.83 -10.20 2.98
N ILE A 86 6.46 -11.35 3.57
CA ILE A 86 5.06 -11.83 3.52
C ILE A 86 4.09 -10.85 4.19
N ILE A 87 4.48 -10.30 5.33
CA ILE A 87 3.67 -9.32 6.08
C ILE A 87 3.50 -8.04 5.26
N ASP A 88 4.54 -7.63 4.56
CA ASP A 88 4.54 -6.44 3.73
C ASP A 88 3.62 -6.61 2.51
N THR A 89 3.59 -7.81 1.94
CA THR A 89 2.69 -8.17 0.84
C THR A 89 1.23 -8.09 1.30
N ILE A 90 0.93 -8.64 2.47
CA ILE A 90 -0.41 -8.57 3.08
C ILE A 90 -0.85 -7.11 3.28
N ALA A 91 0.03 -6.28 3.87
CA ALA A 91 -0.27 -4.88 4.10
C ALA A 91 -0.51 -4.11 2.78
N ALA A 92 0.32 -4.37 1.76
CA ALA A 92 0.20 -3.75 0.45
C ALA A 92 -1.10 -4.16 -0.27
N GLU A 93 -1.40 -5.46 -0.30
CA GLU A 93 -2.62 -5.99 -0.91
C GLU A 93 -3.87 -5.42 -0.24
N HIS A 94 -3.89 -5.38 1.09
CA HIS A 94 -5.05 -4.90 1.82
C HIS A 94 -5.29 -3.40 1.61
N ALA A 95 -4.21 -2.61 1.51
CA ALA A 95 -4.31 -1.20 1.15
C ALA A 95 -4.87 -1.02 -0.27
N ILE A 96 -4.35 -1.76 -1.26
CA ILE A 96 -4.85 -1.72 -2.64
C ILE A 96 -6.35 -2.09 -2.68
N TYR A 97 -6.74 -3.12 -1.93
CA TYR A 97 -8.13 -3.57 -1.86
C TYR A 97 -9.07 -2.52 -1.27
N GLY A 98 -8.63 -1.77 -0.24
CA GLY A 98 -9.41 -0.67 0.33
C GLY A 98 -9.64 0.45 -0.67
N HIS A 99 -8.57 0.94 -1.32
CA HIS A 99 -8.67 1.97 -2.37
C HIS A 99 -9.49 1.51 -3.58
N ARG A 100 -9.41 0.23 -3.95
CA ARG A 100 -10.22 -0.36 -5.03
C ARG A 100 -11.72 -0.24 -4.79
N LYS A 101 -12.18 -0.21 -3.52
CA LYS A 101 -13.60 -0.01 -3.19
C LYS A 101 -14.05 1.44 -3.28
N GLU A 102 -13.17 2.38 -2.97
CA GLU A 102 -13.52 3.81 -2.89
C GLU A 102 -13.47 4.51 -4.26
N ILE A 103 -12.48 4.18 -5.09
CA ILE A 103 -12.31 4.80 -6.42
C ILE A 103 -13.57 4.70 -7.30
N PRO A 104 -14.27 3.55 -7.40
CA PRO A 104 -15.51 3.45 -8.15
C PRO A 104 -16.65 4.33 -7.61
N LEU A 105 -16.70 4.56 -6.29
CA LEU A 105 -17.72 5.42 -5.68
C LEU A 105 -17.49 6.89 -6.05
N VAL A 106 -16.23 7.32 -6.03
CA VAL A 106 -15.83 8.67 -6.46
C VAL A 106 -16.10 8.86 -7.96
N ARG A 107 -15.78 7.86 -8.78
CA ARG A 107 -16.12 7.86 -10.21
C ARG A 107 -17.64 7.96 -10.43
N LYS A 108 -18.45 7.21 -9.68
CA LYS A 108 -19.91 7.26 -9.80
C LYS A 108 -20.45 8.66 -9.47
N ARG A 109 -19.88 9.34 -8.47
CA ARG A 109 -20.23 10.74 -8.15
C ARG A 109 -19.89 11.69 -9.31
N LEU A 110 -18.73 11.51 -9.96
CA LEU A 110 -18.38 12.31 -11.14
C LEU A 110 -19.38 12.13 -12.29
N LEU A 111 -19.72 10.87 -12.61
CA LEU A 111 -20.67 10.57 -13.68
C LEU A 111 -22.08 11.14 -13.40
N ALA A 112 -22.46 11.29 -12.12
CA ALA A 112 -23.73 11.95 -11.78
C ALA A 112 -23.75 13.42 -12.21
N PHE A 113 -22.59 14.10 -12.23
CA PHE A 113 -22.48 15.47 -12.75
C PHE A 113 -22.52 15.56 -14.27
N GLU A 114 -21.97 14.55 -14.98
CA GLU A 114 -22.06 14.49 -16.44
C GLU A 114 -23.51 14.38 -16.92
N HIS A 115 -24.35 13.71 -16.14
CA HIS A 115 -25.78 13.55 -16.42
C HIS A 115 -26.66 14.62 -15.78
N MET A 116 -26.09 15.55 -15.02
CA MET A 116 -26.84 16.63 -14.37
C MET A 116 -27.20 17.73 -15.37
N ALA A 117 -28.32 18.39 -15.09
CA ALA A 117 -28.91 19.48 -15.88
C ALA A 117 -28.07 20.79 -15.91
N ILE A 118 -26.82 20.74 -15.43
CA ILE A 118 -25.83 21.81 -15.58
C ILE A 118 -25.56 22.05 -17.07
N ALA A 119 -25.51 20.97 -17.87
CA ALA A 119 -25.36 21.04 -19.32
C ALA A 119 -26.60 21.58 -20.05
N SER A 120 -27.78 21.59 -19.41
CA SER A 120 -29.05 22.02 -20.01
C SER A 120 -29.51 23.43 -19.58
N HIS A 121 -28.70 24.18 -18.82
CA HIS A 121 -28.99 25.56 -18.36
C HIS A 121 -30.33 25.74 -17.60
N THR A 122 -30.87 24.68 -17.03
CA THR A 122 -32.17 24.70 -16.32
C THR A 122 -32.05 24.95 -14.82
N LEU A 123 -30.83 25.07 -14.28
CA LEU A 123 -30.57 25.26 -12.85
C LEU A 123 -30.63 26.74 -12.46
N SER A 124 -31.17 27.02 -11.28
CA SER A 124 -31.07 28.32 -10.63
C SER A 124 -29.64 28.63 -10.18
N ASN A 125 -29.35 29.90 -9.90
CA ASN A 125 -28.03 30.33 -9.42
C ASN A 125 -27.62 29.63 -8.10
N ALA A 126 -28.57 29.34 -7.22
CA ALA A 126 -28.30 28.66 -5.96
C ALA A 126 -27.92 27.19 -6.17
N GLU A 127 -28.63 26.49 -7.06
CA GLU A 127 -28.33 25.10 -7.43
C GLU A 127 -27.00 25.00 -8.18
N MET A 128 -26.69 25.99 -9.02
CA MET A 128 -25.41 26.07 -9.71
C MET A 128 -24.25 26.28 -8.73
N ALA A 129 -24.40 27.13 -7.72
CA ALA A 129 -23.39 27.33 -6.69
C ALA A 129 -23.10 26.04 -5.90
N LEU A 130 -24.15 25.31 -5.49
CA LEU A 130 -24.01 24.02 -4.81
C LEU A 130 -23.31 22.98 -5.70
N ALA A 131 -23.67 22.92 -7.00
CA ALA A 131 -23.01 22.01 -7.93
C ALA A 131 -21.51 22.32 -8.10
N PHE A 132 -21.12 23.60 -8.12
CA PHE A 132 -19.73 24.00 -8.15
C PHE A 132 -18.97 23.61 -6.88
N GLU A 133 -19.57 23.79 -5.70
CA GLU A 133 -18.97 23.36 -4.43
C GLU A 133 -18.75 21.84 -4.42
N GLU A 134 -19.74 21.05 -4.83
CA GLU A 134 -19.62 19.60 -4.87
C GLU A 134 -18.59 19.12 -5.91
N LEU A 135 -18.49 19.78 -7.07
CA LEU A 135 -17.45 19.51 -8.07
C LEU A 135 -16.06 19.87 -7.56
N HIS A 136 -15.94 20.97 -6.81
CA HIS A 136 -14.68 21.37 -6.20
C HIS A 136 -14.21 20.34 -5.16
N ASP A 137 -15.11 19.91 -4.27
CA ASP A 137 -14.83 18.84 -3.32
C ASP A 137 -14.43 17.54 -4.02
N LEU A 138 -15.11 17.21 -5.12
CA LEU A 138 -14.78 16.02 -5.90
C LEU A 138 -13.40 16.11 -6.55
N ALA A 139 -13.02 17.28 -7.08
CA ALA A 139 -11.69 17.53 -7.62
C ALA A 139 -10.60 17.37 -6.53
N GLN A 140 -10.86 17.86 -5.32
CA GLN A 140 -9.95 17.63 -4.18
C GLN A 140 -9.82 16.15 -3.86
N VAL A 141 -10.92 15.39 -3.85
CA VAL A 141 -10.88 13.94 -3.63
C VAL A 141 -10.04 13.23 -4.72
N PHE A 142 -10.16 13.63 -5.99
CA PHE A 142 -9.32 13.08 -7.06
C PHE A 142 -7.84 13.40 -6.88
N HIS A 143 -7.49 14.60 -6.41
CA HIS A 143 -6.11 14.93 -6.08
C HIS A 143 -5.57 14.03 -4.96
N ILE A 144 -6.35 13.82 -3.90
CA ILE A 144 -5.98 12.90 -2.82
C ILE A 144 -5.79 11.48 -3.36
N ILE A 145 -6.73 10.96 -4.17
CA ILE A 145 -6.61 9.62 -4.77
C ILE A 145 -5.31 9.50 -5.59
N ARG A 146 -5.00 10.50 -6.42
CA ARG A 146 -3.78 10.51 -7.21
C ARG A 146 -2.54 10.42 -6.32
N GLU A 147 -2.46 11.23 -5.26
CA GLU A 147 -1.35 11.16 -4.30
C GLU A 147 -1.26 9.78 -3.63
N ARG A 148 -2.39 9.17 -3.27
CA ARG A 148 -2.41 7.82 -2.68
C ARG A 148 -1.96 6.73 -3.64
N LEU A 149 -2.30 6.83 -4.92
CA LEU A 149 -1.84 5.87 -5.91
C LEU A 149 -0.32 6.02 -6.13
N VAL A 150 0.20 7.25 -6.10
CA VAL A 150 1.66 7.49 -6.10
C VAL A 150 2.32 6.89 -4.86
N ASP A 151 1.75 7.09 -3.66
CA ASP A 151 2.25 6.47 -2.42
C ASP A 151 2.29 4.94 -2.53
N ILE A 152 1.23 4.32 -3.07
CA ILE A 152 1.16 2.87 -3.27
C ILE A 152 2.25 2.42 -4.26
N HIS A 153 2.44 3.16 -5.35
CA HIS A 153 3.45 2.85 -6.35
C HIS A 153 4.87 2.91 -5.76
N GLU A 154 5.22 4.00 -5.07
CA GLU A 154 6.51 4.16 -4.40
C GLU A 154 6.76 3.04 -3.37
N ARG A 155 5.73 2.68 -2.59
CA ARG A 155 5.84 1.57 -1.64
C ARG A 155 6.05 0.22 -2.32
N LEU A 156 5.34 -0.06 -3.42
CA LEU A 156 5.53 -1.31 -4.17
C LEU A 156 6.95 -1.39 -4.77
N GLN A 157 7.49 -0.27 -5.26
CA GLN A 157 8.87 -0.19 -5.70
C GLN A 157 9.84 -0.48 -4.55
N PHE A 158 9.63 0.16 -3.40
CA PHE A 158 10.42 -0.08 -2.19
C PHE A 158 10.42 -1.57 -1.79
N LEU A 159 9.24 -2.20 -1.72
CA LEU A 159 9.13 -3.62 -1.37
C LEU A 159 9.81 -4.53 -2.39
N LEU A 160 9.75 -4.19 -3.68
CA LEU A 160 10.45 -4.91 -4.73
C LEU A 160 11.98 -4.80 -4.59
N GLU A 161 12.50 -3.64 -4.20
CA GLU A 161 13.93 -3.46 -3.92
C GLU A 161 14.38 -4.32 -2.74
N ILE A 162 13.60 -4.37 -1.65
CA ILE A 162 13.89 -5.22 -0.49
C ILE A 162 13.87 -6.68 -0.88
N HIS A 163 12.86 -7.12 -1.62
CA HIS A 163 12.78 -8.49 -2.11
C HIS A 163 13.99 -8.84 -2.99
N THR A 164 14.41 -7.94 -3.87
CA THR A 164 15.59 -8.13 -4.72
C THR A 164 16.88 -8.25 -3.91
N LYS A 165 17.03 -7.46 -2.83
CA LYS A 165 18.16 -7.57 -1.90
C LYS A 165 18.17 -8.91 -1.14
N LEU A 166 16.99 -9.48 -0.87
CA LEU A 166 16.85 -10.73 -0.11
C LEU A 166 16.95 -11.99 -0.99
N SER A 167 16.47 -11.92 -2.24
CA SER A 167 16.38 -13.07 -3.16
C SER A 167 17.64 -13.96 -3.24
N PRO A 168 18.89 -13.43 -3.30
CA PRO A 168 20.09 -14.26 -3.37
C PRO A 168 20.31 -15.16 -2.15
N PHE A 169 19.78 -14.78 -0.98
CA PHE A 169 19.94 -15.55 0.27
C PHE A 169 18.95 -16.70 0.39
N TYR A 170 18.02 -16.81 -0.56
CA TYR A 170 16.85 -17.66 -0.46
C TYR A 170 16.63 -18.57 -1.69
N GLN A 171 17.44 -18.43 -2.75
CA GLN A 171 17.37 -19.23 -3.98
C GLN A 171 17.50 -20.75 -3.75
N ASP A 172 18.29 -21.18 -2.75
CA ASP A 172 18.49 -22.61 -2.47
C ASP A 172 17.36 -23.25 -1.64
N PHE A 173 16.50 -22.43 -1.00
CA PHE A 173 15.50 -22.89 -0.03
C PHE A 173 14.07 -22.84 -0.55
N TYR A 174 13.80 -22.04 -1.58
CA TYR A 174 12.47 -21.91 -2.16
C TYR A 174 12.47 -22.35 -3.62
N GLN A 175 11.74 -23.42 -3.93
CA GLN A 175 11.22 -23.57 -5.29
C GLN A 175 10.22 -22.44 -5.50
N ASP A 176 10.60 -21.43 -6.27
CA ASP A 176 9.75 -20.32 -6.63
C ASP A 176 8.70 -20.78 -7.65
N VAL A 177 7.75 -21.61 -7.19
CA VAL A 177 6.64 -22.14 -8.01
C VAL A 177 5.76 -20.99 -8.54
N TYR A 178 5.75 -19.86 -7.82
CA TYR A 178 5.03 -18.63 -8.19
C TYR A 178 5.87 -17.41 -7.79
N SER A 179 6.54 -16.82 -8.78
CA SER A 179 7.44 -15.67 -8.62
C SER A 179 6.78 -14.48 -7.94
N VAL A 180 7.19 -14.22 -6.70
CA VAL A 180 6.79 -13.03 -5.93
C VAL A 180 7.25 -11.76 -6.64
N ALA A 181 8.44 -11.80 -7.25
CA ALA A 181 8.95 -10.70 -8.05
C ALA A 181 8.02 -10.40 -9.23
N ASP A 182 7.47 -11.41 -9.89
CA ASP A 182 6.54 -11.20 -11.01
C ASP A 182 5.17 -10.75 -10.54
N SER A 183 4.73 -11.18 -9.36
CA SER A 183 3.51 -10.67 -8.72
C SER A 183 3.64 -9.19 -8.37
N LEU A 184 4.76 -8.79 -7.76
CA LEU A 184 5.08 -7.39 -7.45
C LEU A 184 5.23 -6.55 -8.73
N LYS A 185 5.90 -7.07 -9.77
CA LYS A 185 5.97 -6.40 -11.08
C LYS A 185 4.61 -6.26 -11.75
N CYS A 186 3.73 -7.24 -11.61
CA CYS A 186 2.38 -7.20 -12.15
C CYS A 186 1.52 -6.15 -11.42
N LEU A 187 1.63 -6.09 -10.08
CA LEU A 187 1.01 -5.02 -9.31
C LEU A 187 1.58 -3.65 -9.70
N LEU A 188 2.90 -3.55 -9.86
CA LEU A 188 3.57 -2.32 -10.28
C LEU A 188 3.10 -1.86 -11.67
N SER A 189 3.04 -2.75 -12.66
CA SER A 189 2.56 -2.42 -14.01
C SER A 189 1.10 -1.97 -14.02
N SER A 190 0.30 -2.47 -13.07
CA SER A 190 -1.10 -2.08 -12.88
C SER A 190 -1.26 -0.73 -12.15
N THR A 191 -0.17 -0.16 -11.62
CA THR A 191 -0.16 1.14 -10.92
C THR A 191 0.51 2.28 -11.70
N ASN A 192 0.95 2.03 -12.96
CA ASN A 192 1.37 3.12 -13.84
C ASN A 192 0.15 3.99 -14.17
N ILE A 193 0.16 5.23 -13.64
CA ILE A 193 -0.85 6.28 -13.91
C ILE A 193 -0.38 7.13 -15.08
#